data_AF-A0A3N9P156-F1
#
_entry.id   AF-A0A3N9P156-F1
#
_cell.length_a   1.000
_cell.length_b   1.000
_cell.length_c   1.000
_cell.angle_alpha   90.00
_cell.angle_beta   90.00
_cell.angle_gamma   90.00
#
_symmetry.space_group_name_H-M   'P 1'
#
loop_
_entity.id
_entity.type
_entity.pdbx_description
1 polymer ?
#
loop_
_entity_poly.entity_id
_entity_poly.type
_entity_poly.pdbx_seq_one_letter_code
_entity_poly.pdbx_strand_id
1 'polypeptide(L)'
;MKIEEPSYYQTRIKDWPEDERPREKLLKIGPEYLSNSELLAILFRTGSQRQSAVDLAKTILNQLGDLHSLAQLDFRKFSQLKGIGATKSVTLAACFEIARRISAVPGSVRLKITSPEIVYRKYGPHLGNLKKEIFMVLLLNSANILMRDYRV
;
A
#
# COMPACT_ATOMS: atom_id res chain seq x y z
N MET A 1 25.39 -25.51 -0.05
CA MET A 1 24.82 -24.58 0.94
C MET A 1 23.37 -25.02 1.16
N LYS A 2 23.08 -25.71 2.27
CA LYS A 2 21.71 -26.14 2.57
C LYS A 2 20.93 -24.89 2.95
N ILE A 3 19.91 -24.57 2.18
CA ILE A 3 18.95 -23.52 2.55
C ILE A 3 18.15 -24.13 3.70
N GLU A 4 18.43 -23.69 4.93
CA GLU A 4 17.66 -24.10 6.09
C GLU A 4 16.18 -23.73 5.87
N GLU A 5 15.29 -24.72 5.95
CA GLU A 5 13.85 -24.46 5.94
C GLU A 5 13.52 -23.56 7.13
N PRO A 6 12.79 -22.44 6.95
CA PRO A 6 12.53 -21.52 8.03
C PRO A 6 11.75 -22.22 9.16
N SER A 7 12.29 -22.11 10.37
CA SER A 7 11.72 -22.61 11.63
C SER A 7 10.22 -22.28 11.73
N TYR A 8 9.38 -23.32 11.66
CA TYR A 8 7.94 -23.23 11.81
C TYR A 8 7.58 -22.96 13.28
N TYR A 9 7.42 -21.69 13.67
CA TYR A 9 6.82 -21.38 14.98
C TYR A 9 5.31 -21.71 14.96
N GLN A 10 4.95 -22.85 15.56
CA GLN A 10 3.60 -23.43 15.60
C GLN A 10 2.72 -22.90 16.75
N THR A 11 2.93 -21.68 17.21
CA THR A 11 2.08 -21.09 18.26
C THR A 11 0.93 -20.33 17.60
N ARG A 12 -0.32 -20.68 17.91
CA ARG A 12 -1.47 -19.95 17.36
C ARG A 12 -1.41 -18.52 17.88
N ILE A 13 -1.82 -17.54 17.07
CA ILE A 13 -1.79 -16.11 17.47
C ILE A 13 -2.52 -15.88 18.80
N LYS A 14 -3.60 -16.62 19.06
CA LYS A 14 -4.35 -16.55 20.33
C LYS A 14 -3.55 -16.96 21.57
N ASP A 15 -2.43 -17.65 21.40
CA ASP A 15 -1.57 -18.13 22.48
C ASP A 15 -0.35 -17.19 22.68
N TRP A 16 -0.21 -16.14 21.85
CA TRP A 16 0.81 -15.10 22.03
C TRP A 16 0.44 -14.17 23.20
N PRO A 17 1.41 -13.44 23.79
CA PRO A 17 1.12 -12.29 24.65
C PRO A 17 0.09 -11.38 23.98
N GLU A 18 -0.91 -10.92 24.74
CA GLU A 18 -2.06 -10.18 24.19
C GLU A 18 -1.63 -8.92 23.42
N ASP A 19 -0.59 -8.26 23.90
CA ASP A 19 0.03 -7.08 23.31
C ASP A 19 0.82 -7.36 22.02
N GLU A 20 1.15 -8.61 21.72
CA GLU A 20 1.76 -9.02 20.45
C GLU A 20 0.73 -9.52 19.42
N ARG A 21 -0.52 -9.74 19.83
CA ARG A 21 -1.56 -10.19 18.90
C ARG A 21 -1.98 -9.02 18.01
N PRO A 22 -2.00 -9.17 16.67
CA PRO A 22 -2.18 -8.04 15.77
C PRO A 22 -3.44 -7.20 16.00
N ARG A 23 -4.58 -7.83 16.32
CA ARG A 23 -5.84 -7.09 16.49
C ARG A 23 -5.86 -6.31 17.80
N GLU A 24 -5.41 -6.95 18.86
CA GLU A 24 -5.32 -6.42 20.21
C GLU A 24 -4.30 -5.29 20.26
N LYS A 25 -3.14 -5.48 19.61
CA LYS A 25 -2.13 -4.45 19.38
C LYS A 25 -2.71 -3.26 18.59
N LEU A 26 -3.44 -3.50 17.49
CA LEU A 26 -4.10 -2.43 16.73
C LEU A 26 -5.07 -1.63 17.60
N LEU A 27 -5.88 -2.31 18.42
CA LEU A 27 -6.83 -1.66 19.32
C LEU A 27 -6.16 -0.86 20.44
N LYS A 28 -5.01 -1.33 20.93
CA LYS A 28 -4.30 -0.74 22.07
C LYS A 28 -3.45 0.47 21.68
N ILE A 29 -2.68 0.36 20.59
CA ILE A 29 -1.67 1.36 20.25
C ILE A 29 -1.83 1.95 18.84
N GLY A 30 -2.73 1.43 18.00
CA GLY A 30 -3.00 1.97 16.67
C GLY A 30 -2.31 1.23 15.52
N PRO A 31 -2.83 1.37 14.28
CA PRO A 31 -2.34 0.65 13.09
C PRO A 31 -0.91 1.01 12.67
N GLU A 32 -0.40 2.19 13.04
CA GLU A 32 0.93 2.69 12.70
C GLU A 32 2.08 1.92 13.37
N TYR A 33 1.80 1.16 14.43
CA TYR A 33 2.77 0.32 15.14
C TYR A 33 2.78 -1.13 14.64
N LEU A 34 1.97 -1.46 13.64
CA LEU A 34 1.92 -2.79 13.03
C LEU A 34 2.82 -2.84 11.80
N SER A 35 3.54 -3.95 11.67
CA SER A 35 4.21 -4.31 10.43
C SER A 35 3.21 -4.59 9.31
N ASN A 36 3.68 -4.50 8.07
CA ASN A 36 2.91 -4.89 6.89
C ASN A 36 2.36 -6.33 7.01
N SER A 37 3.14 -7.25 7.58
CA SER A 37 2.69 -8.62 7.83
C SER A 37 1.56 -8.71 8.86
N GLU A 38 1.57 -7.89 9.91
CA GLU A 38 0.51 -7.86 10.91
C GLU A 38 -0.77 -7.26 10.32
N LEU A 39 -0.68 -6.19 9.52
CA LEU A 39 -1.83 -5.61 8.82
C LEU A 39 -2.48 -6.62 7.86
N LEU A 40 -1.68 -7.31 7.06
CA LEU A 40 -2.17 -8.39 6.19
C LEU A 40 -2.78 -9.55 6.99
N ALA A 41 -2.17 -9.93 8.12
CA ALA A 41 -2.70 -11.00 8.97
C ALA A 41 -4.10 -10.68 9.50
N ILE A 42 -4.36 -9.42 9.84
CA ILE A 42 -5.70 -8.96 10.26
C ILE A 42 -6.70 -9.15 9.13
N LEU A 43 -6.35 -8.74 7.89
CA LEU A 43 -7.19 -8.91 6.70
C LEU A 43 -7.45 -10.39 6.38
N PHE A 44 -6.43 -11.25 6.52
CA PHE A 44 -6.58 -12.68 6.28
C PHE A 44 -7.47 -13.39 7.28
N ARG A 45 -7.59 -12.83 8.51
CA ARG A 45 -8.32 -13.36 9.67
C ARG A 45 -7.83 -14.69 10.23
N THR A 46 -7.40 -15.60 9.36
CA THR A 46 -6.91 -16.93 9.69
C THR A 46 -5.66 -17.27 8.87
N GLY A 47 -4.83 -18.14 9.43
CA GLY A 47 -3.64 -18.67 8.77
C GLY A 47 -3.95 -19.67 7.65
N SER A 48 -2.95 -20.46 7.27
CA SER A 48 -3.13 -21.67 6.47
C SER A 48 -3.08 -22.90 7.39
N GLN A 49 -3.16 -24.11 6.83
CA GLN A 49 -3.04 -25.34 7.63
C GLN A 49 -1.71 -25.43 8.41
N ARG A 50 -0.64 -24.79 7.92
CA ARG A 50 0.72 -24.93 8.46
C ARG A 50 1.34 -23.62 8.96
N GLN A 51 0.64 -22.50 8.81
CA GLN A 51 1.20 -21.16 9.08
C GLN A 51 0.15 -20.31 9.79
N SER A 52 0.57 -19.50 10.75
CA SER A 52 -0.30 -18.46 11.28
C SER A 52 -0.64 -17.41 10.20
N ALA A 53 -1.61 -16.53 10.46
CA ALA A 53 -1.93 -15.46 9.52
C ALA A 53 -0.73 -14.51 9.32
N VAL A 54 0.07 -14.29 10.36
CA VAL A 54 1.29 -13.47 10.31
C VAL A 54 2.38 -14.17 9.50
N ASP A 55 2.59 -15.48 9.69
CA ASP A 55 3.60 -16.23 8.93
C ASP A 55 3.26 -16.33 7.45
N LEU A 56 1.96 -16.53 7.15
CA LEU A 56 1.46 -16.51 5.78
C LEU A 56 1.73 -15.14 5.13
N ALA A 57 1.42 -14.05 5.83
CA ALA A 57 1.68 -12.70 5.34
C ALA A 57 3.18 -12.42 5.12
N LYS A 58 4.03 -12.84 6.06
CA LYS A 58 5.50 -12.75 5.92
C LYS A 58 5.98 -13.54 4.69
N THR A 59 5.49 -14.75 4.50
CA THR A 59 5.87 -15.61 3.36
C THR A 59 5.52 -14.93 2.03
N ILE A 60 4.31 -14.37 1.92
CA ILE A 60 3.86 -13.70 0.70
C ILE A 60 4.67 -12.43 0.43
N LEU A 61 4.91 -11.60 1.47
CA LEU A 61 5.72 -10.40 1.33
C LEU A 61 7.16 -10.74 0.94
N ASN A 62 7.76 -11.77 1.53
CA ASN A 62 9.11 -12.22 1.15
C ASN A 62 9.17 -12.73 -0.29
N GLN A 63 8.12 -13.42 -0.77
CA GLN A 63 8.05 -13.92 -2.15
C GLN A 63 7.89 -12.78 -3.17
N LEU A 64 7.18 -11.72 -2.82
CA LEU A 64 6.85 -10.61 -3.74
C LEU A 64 7.73 -9.36 -3.53
N GLY A 65 8.53 -9.31 -2.46
CA GLY A 65 9.37 -8.19 -2.07
C GLY A 65 8.68 -7.24 -1.09
N ASP A 66 7.53 -6.68 -1.47
CA ASP A 66 6.85 -5.64 -0.68
C ASP A 66 5.32 -5.58 -0.92
N LEU A 67 4.64 -4.70 -0.17
CA LEU A 67 3.19 -4.46 -0.33
C LEU A 67 2.85 -3.83 -1.69
N HIS A 68 3.76 -3.02 -2.25
CA HIS A 68 3.53 -2.37 -3.53
C HIS A 68 3.43 -3.43 -4.65
N SER A 69 4.37 -4.36 -4.70
CA SER A 69 4.39 -5.47 -5.65
C SER A 69 3.16 -6.37 -5.48
N LEU A 70 2.73 -6.62 -4.25
CA LEU A 70 1.48 -7.33 -3.97
C LEU A 70 0.24 -6.59 -4.50
N ALA A 71 0.17 -5.26 -4.35
CA ALA A 71 -0.95 -4.44 -4.81
C ALA A 71 -1.05 -4.31 -6.35
N GLN A 72 0.05 -4.55 -7.07
CA GLN A 72 0.11 -4.51 -8.54
C GLN A 72 -0.28 -5.84 -9.21
N LEU A 73 -0.41 -6.93 -8.44
CA LEU A 73 -0.82 -8.21 -9.00
C LEU A 73 -2.28 -8.18 -9.47
N ASP A 74 -2.53 -8.84 -10.60
CA ASP A 74 -3.89 -9.18 -11.01
C ASP A 74 -4.53 -10.06 -9.92
N PHE A 75 -5.76 -9.76 -9.51
CA PHE A 75 -6.48 -10.53 -8.50
C PHE A 75 -6.57 -12.03 -8.84
N ARG A 76 -6.56 -12.38 -10.14
CA ARG A 76 -6.55 -13.77 -10.62
C ARG A 76 -5.26 -14.51 -10.24
N LYS A 77 -4.18 -13.79 -9.97
CA LYS A 77 -2.91 -14.34 -9.49
C LYS A 77 -2.87 -14.53 -7.98
N PHE A 78 -3.76 -13.90 -7.21
CA PHE A 78 -3.80 -14.12 -5.75
C PHE A 78 -4.12 -15.56 -5.38
N SER A 79 -5.01 -16.22 -6.12
CA SER A 79 -5.34 -17.64 -5.90
C SER A 79 -4.17 -18.59 -6.21
N GLN A 80 -3.13 -18.12 -6.92
CA GLN A 80 -1.92 -18.89 -7.18
C GLN A 80 -0.92 -18.82 -6.01
N LEU A 81 -1.10 -17.87 -5.07
CA LEU A 81 -0.29 -17.77 -3.87
C LEU A 81 -0.71 -18.87 -2.88
N LYS A 82 0.24 -19.71 -2.49
CA LYS A 82 -0.02 -20.82 -1.56
C LYS A 82 -0.58 -20.29 -0.24
N GLY A 83 -1.73 -20.80 0.19
CA GLY A 83 -2.41 -20.38 1.42
C GLY A 83 -3.39 -19.20 1.27
N ILE A 84 -3.49 -18.62 0.07
CA ILE A 84 -4.47 -17.59 -0.31
C ILE A 84 -5.61 -18.24 -1.09
N GLY A 85 -6.68 -18.59 -0.37
CA GLY A 85 -7.91 -19.08 -0.99
C GLY A 85 -8.77 -17.95 -1.56
N ALA A 86 -9.95 -18.31 -2.07
CA ALA A 86 -10.91 -17.37 -2.66
C ALA A 86 -11.25 -16.21 -1.70
N THR A 87 -11.55 -16.50 -0.43
CA THR A 87 -11.91 -15.47 0.55
C THR A 87 -10.81 -14.42 0.74
N LYS A 88 -9.56 -14.86 0.97
CA LYS A 88 -8.42 -13.95 1.15
C LYS A 88 -8.12 -13.16 -0.13
N SER A 89 -8.27 -13.79 -1.29
CA SER A 89 -8.11 -13.13 -2.60
C SER A 89 -9.11 -11.99 -2.78
N VAL A 90 -10.39 -12.24 -2.50
CA VAL A 90 -11.46 -11.23 -2.57
C VAL A 90 -11.21 -10.09 -1.58
N THR A 91 -10.80 -10.42 -0.34
CA THR A 91 -10.46 -9.40 0.66
C THR A 91 -9.31 -8.51 0.21
N LEU A 92 -8.23 -9.08 -0.33
CA LEU A 92 -7.10 -8.30 -0.85
C LEU A 92 -7.50 -7.45 -2.05
N ALA A 93 -8.23 -8.02 -3.01
CA ALA A 93 -8.69 -7.30 -4.18
C ALA A 93 -9.55 -6.09 -3.78
N ALA A 94 -10.48 -6.26 -2.85
CA ALA A 94 -11.30 -5.18 -2.32
C ALA A 94 -10.46 -4.13 -1.57
N CYS A 95 -9.53 -4.56 -0.71
CA CYS A 95 -8.66 -3.67 0.06
C CYS A 95 -7.79 -2.79 -0.85
N PHE A 96 -7.11 -3.39 -1.83
CA PHE A 96 -6.27 -2.64 -2.76
C PHE A 96 -7.06 -1.75 -3.71
N GLU A 97 -8.25 -2.16 -4.14
CA GLU A 97 -9.11 -1.31 -4.94
C GLU A 97 -9.61 -0.09 -4.13
N ILE A 98 -9.96 -0.27 -2.85
CA ILE A 98 -10.28 0.86 -1.96
C ILE A 98 -9.08 1.79 -1.82
N ALA A 99 -7.89 1.25 -1.54
CA ALA A 99 -6.66 2.04 -1.44
C ALA A 99 -6.39 2.81 -2.74
N ARG A 100 -6.52 2.14 -3.90
CA ARG A 100 -6.37 2.76 -5.22
C ARG A 100 -7.38 3.87 -5.45
N ARG A 101 -8.66 3.68 -5.10
CA ARG A 101 -9.68 4.73 -5.20
C ARG A 101 -9.35 5.91 -4.29
N ILE A 102 -8.99 5.68 -3.04
CA ILE A 102 -8.58 6.73 -2.10
C ILE A 102 -7.39 7.52 -2.66
N SER A 103 -6.38 6.83 -3.20
CA SER A 103 -5.22 7.47 -3.82
C SER A 103 -5.53 8.16 -5.16
N ALA A 104 -6.54 7.67 -5.89
CA ALA A 104 -6.98 8.24 -7.17
C ALA A 104 -7.99 9.39 -7.01
N VAL A 105 -8.61 9.55 -5.84
CA VAL A 105 -9.38 10.77 -5.53
C VAL A 105 -8.39 11.95 -5.58
N PRO A 106 -8.61 12.95 -6.46
CA PRO A 106 -7.79 14.14 -6.49
C PRO A 106 -8.00 14.94 -5.20
N GLY A 107 -7.20 14.64 -4.19
CA GLY A 107 -7.33 15.31 -2.91
C GLY A 107 -6.46 14.70 -1.83
N SER A 108 -5.13 14.87 -1.90
CA SER A 108 -4.23 15.08 -0.73
C SER A 108 -2.73 14.88 -0.98
N VAL A 109 -2.18 15.35 -2.10
CA VAL A 109 -0.95 16.17 -2.01
C VAL A 109 -1.27 17.50 -2.65
N ARG A 110 -1.78 18.40 -1.82
CA ARG A 110 -2.01 19.80 -2.19
C ARG A 110 -0.64 20.40 -2.48
N LEU A 111 -0.26 20.47 -3.76
CA LEU A 111 1.00 21.07 -4.18
C LEU A 111 1.00 22.54 -3.75
N LYS A 112 1.71 22.85 -2.68
CA LYS A 112 1.91 24.23 -2.24
C LYS A 112 3.00 24.85 -3.10
N ILE A 113 2.63 25.82 -3.91
CA ILE A 113 3.57 26.55 -4.75
C ILE A 113 4.15 27.69 -3.91
N THR A 114 5.27 27.41 -3.24
CA THR A 114 6.01 28.40 -2.45
C THR A 114 7.17 29.03 -3.21
N SER A 115 7.54 28.47 -4.37
CA SER A 115 8.62 28.99 -5.19
C SER A 115 8.50 28.58 -6.67
N PRO A 116 9.16 29.31 -7.59
CA PRO A 116 9.19 28.97 -9.02
C PRO A 116 9.77 27.58 -9.32
N GLU A 117 10.72 27.09 -8.51
CA GLU A 117 11.33 25.77 -8.68
C GLU A 117 10.32 24.64 -8.52
N ILE A 118 9.29 24.83 -7.68
CA ILE A 118 8.20 23.87 -7.51
C ILE A 118 7.35 23.79 -8.78
N VAL A 119 7.08 24.95 -9.41
CA VAL A 119 6.40 25.02 -10.70
C VAL A 119 7.24 24.31 -11.76
N TYR A 120 8.52 24.66 -11.86
CA TYR A 120 9.42 24.06 -12.85
C TYR A 120 9.58 22.54 -12.65
N ARG A 121 9.73 22.07 -11.41
CA ARG A 121 9.84 20.62 -11.14
C ARG A 121 8.61 19.85 -11.59
N LYS A 122 7.42 20.45 -11.47
CA LYS A 122 6.17 19.81 -11.91
C LYS A 122 5.97 19.90 -13.43
N TYR A 123 6.21 21.06 -14.05
CA TYR A 123 5.79 21.30 -15.44
C TYR A 123 6.96 21.37 -16.43
N GLY A 124 8.14 21.80 -16.01
CA GLY A 124 9.34 21.95 -16.83
C GLY A 124 9.68 20.71 -17.67
N PRO A 125 9.73 19.49 -17.08
CA PRO A 125 9.99 18.26 -17.84
C PRO A 125 8.99 17.99 -18.97
N HIS A 126 7.75 18.45 -18.81
CA HIS A 126 6.69 18.25 -19.81
C HIS A 126 6.64 19.36 -20.86
N LEU A 127 7.10 20.57 -20.52
CA LEU A 127 7.05 21.74 -21.41
C LEU A 127 8.36 21.95 -22.20
N GLY A 128 9.51 21.53 -21.68
CA GLY A 128 10.82 21.89 -22.23
C GLY A 128 11.10 21.38 -23.65
N ASN A 129 10.43 20.32 -24.10
CA ASN A 129 10.66 19.70 -25.42
C ASN A 129 9.58 20.07 -26.46
N LEU A 130 8.67 20.99 -26.15
CA LEU A 130 7.56 21.30 -27.03
C LEU A 130 7.99 22.30 -28.11
N LYS A 131 7.69 21.96 -29.38
CA LYS A 131 8.05 22.77 -30.56
C LYS A 131 7.22 24.04 -30.74
N LYS A 132 6.23 24.25 -29.86
CA LYS A 132 5.33 25.39 -29.87
C LYS A 132 5.19 25.91 -28.45
N GLU A 133 5.12 27.23 -28.34
CA GLU A 133 4.83 27.89 -27.08
C GLU A 133 3.44 27.50 -26.57
N ILE A 134 3.32 27.34 -25.26
CA ILE A 134 2.10 26.95 -24.58
C ILE A 134 1.89 27.85 -23.39
N PHE A 135 0.69 28.39 -23.28
CA PHE A 135 0.27 29.16 -22.13
C PHE A 135 -0.48 28.26 -21.14
N MET A 136 -0.13 28.35 -19.86
CA MET A 136 -0.82 27.63 -18.79
C MET A 136 -1.26 28.55 -17.67
N VAL A 137 -2.46 28.29 -17.13
CA VAL A 137 -3.02 29.00 -15.98
C VAL A 137 -3.05 28.06 -14.78
N LEU A 138 -2.45 28.49 -13.67
CA LEU A 138 -2.44 27.76 -12.41
C LEU A 138 -3.35 28.48 -11.41
N LEU A 139 -4.45 27.85 -11.02
CA LEU A 139 -5.36 28.36 -10.00
C LEU A 139 -4.89 27.91 -8.61
N LEU A 140 -4.59 28.88 -7.75
CA LEU A 140 -4.16 28.66 -6.38
C LEU A 140 -5.24 29.15 -5.39
N ASN A 141 -5.32 28.53 -4.22
CA ASN A 141 -6.06 29.10 -3.09
C ASN A 141 -5.20 30.11 -2.31
N SER A 142 -5.78 30.74 -1.28
CA SER A 142 -5.10 31.72 -0.42
C SER A 142 -3.88 31.19 0.35
N ALA A 143 -3.71 29.86 0.44
CA ALA A 143 -2.55 29.21 1.04
C ALA A 143 -1.49 28.78 0.00
N ASN A 144 -1.58 29.30 -1.23
CA ASN A 144 -0.75 28.95 -2.39
C ASN A 144 -0.83 27.47 -2.79
N ILE A 145 -1.94 26.80 -2.48
CA ILE A 145 -2.15 25.41 -2.89
C ILE A 145 -2.75 25.39 -4.28
N LEU A 146 -2.13 24.62 -5.17
CA LEU A 146 -2.67 24.38 -6.50
C LEU A 146 -4.02 23.65 -6.41
N MET A 147 -5.07 24.35 -6.84
CA MET A 147 -6.43 23.83 -6.95
C MET A 147 -6.64 23.17 -8.31
N ARG A 148 -6.15 23.82 -9.38
CA ARG A 148 -6.32 23.38 -10.76
C ARG A 148 -5.30 24.01 -11.70
N ASP A 149 -4.98 23.34 -12.79
CA ASP A 149 -4.17 23.83 -13.89
C ASP A 149 -4.92 23.71 -15.23
N TYR A 150 -4.72 24.67 -16.12
CA TYR A 150 -5.32 24.72 -17.45
C TYR A 150 -4.25 25.02 -18.48
N ARG A 151 -4.36 24.37 -19.64
CA ARG A 151 -3.64 24.75 -20.85
C ARG A 151 -4.58 25.57 -21.73
N VAL A 152 -4.10 26.73 -22.18
CA VAL A 152 -4.81 27.62 -23.12
C VAL A 152 -4.36 27.33 -24.54
#